data_AF-A0A8T1S2D5-F1
#
_entry.id   AF-A0A8T1S2D5-F1
#
_cell.length_a   1.000
_cell.length_b   1.000
_cell.length_c   1.000
_cell.angle_alpha   90.00
_cell.angle_beta   90.00
_cell.angle_gamma   90.00
#
_symmetry.space_group_name_H-M   'P 1'
#
loop_
_entity.id
_entity.type
_entity.pdbx_description
1 polymer ?
#
loop_
_entity_poly.entity_id
_entity_poly.type
_entity_poly.pdbx_seq_one_letter_code
_entity_poly.pdbx_strand_id
1 'polypeptide(L)'
;MQYFPEADVHYLDRVTGDGTLLDEKFNGRCNLEKFYNDPKCPDGNSYRLQAWLYSNRVLQYSDALELLLSTGQGVVMERSVYSDFVFMEAMFQQGYIHKRCKSLFAKR
;
A
#
# COMPACT_ATOMS: atom_id res chain seq x y z
N MET A 1 22.65 -8.92 -2.16
CA MET A 1 21.18 -8.84 -2.24
C MET A 1 20.75 -7.67 -1.38
N GLN A 2 19.99 -6.74 -1.94
CA GLN A 2 19.48 -5.59 -1.21
C GLN A 2 18.13 -5.93 -0.59
N TYR A 3 17.94 -5.54 0.68
CA TYR A 3 16.69 -5.75 1.39
C TYR A 3 15.83 -4.48 1.41
N PHE A 4 14.56 -4.63 1.04
CA PHE A 4 13.55 -3.58 1.07
C PHE A 4 12.50 -3.95 2.13
N PRO A 5 12.33 -3.13 3.19
CA PRO A 5 11.36 -3.39 4.26
C PRO A 5 9.92 -3.25 3.73
N GLU A 6 8.92 -3.80 4.43
CA GLU A 6 7.51 -3.65 4.02
C GLU A 6 7.13 -2.16 3.77
N ALA A 7 6.51 -1.90 2.62
CA ALA A 7 5.97 -0.57 2.30
C ALA A 7 4.79 -0.22 3.22
N ASP A 8 5.00 0.76 4.09
CA ASP A 8 3.99 1.34 4.96
C ASP A 8 3.27 2.54 4.31
N VAL A 9 2.40 3.19 5.07
CA VAL A 9 1.65 4.38 4.63
C VAL A 9 2.59 5.54 4.26
N HIS A 10 3.79 5.58 4.85
CA HIS A 10 4.78 6.65 4.70
C HIS A 10 5.93 6.27 3.76
N TYR A 11 5.83 5.17 3.02
CA TYR A 11 6.88 4.74 2.10
C TYR A 11 7.23 5.87 1.11
N LEU A 12 6.21 6.50 0.54
CA LEU A 12 6.37 7.63 -0.39
C LEU A 12 7.11 8.82 0.24
N ASP A 13 6.83 9.13 1.50
CA ASP A 13 7.50 10.22 2.25
C ASP A 13 8.97 9.92 2.51
N ARG A 14 9.34 8.63 2.67
CA ARG A 14 10.74 8.21 2.89
C ARG A 14 11.56 8.21 1.62
N VAL A 15 10.95 7.85 0.50
CA VAL A 15 11.63 7.77 -0.80
C VAL A 15 11.71 9.15 -1.46
N THR A 16 10.77 10.04 -1.15
CA THR A 16 10.64 11.34 -1.82
C THR A 16 10.95 12.50 -0.86
N GLY A 17 11.61 13.54 -1.35
CA GLY A 17 11.84 14.77 -0.57
C GLY A 17 12.89 14.61 0.52
N ASP A 18 12.63 15.21 1.69
CA ASP A 18 13.58 15.28 2.81
C ASP A 18 13.56 14.03 3.71
N GLY A 19 12.74 13.02 3.39
CA GLY A 19 12.57 11.81 4.21
C GLY A 19 11.82 12.04 5.53
N THR A 20 11.22 13.21 5.71
CA THR A 20 10.43 13.54 6.90
C THR A 20 9.02 12.99 6.78
N LEU A 21 8.48 12.44 7.87
CA LEU A 21 7.13 11.89 7.89
C LEU A 21 6.12 13.04 7.78
N LEU A 22 5.28 12.99 6.75
CA LEU A 22 4.24 13.99 6.55
C LEU A 22 3.01 13.68 7.41
N ASP A 23 2.29 14.75 7.75
CA ASP A 23 1.01 14.65 8.47
C ASP A 23 0.00 13.81 7.68
N GLU A 24 -0.88 13.08 8.37
CA GLU A 24 -1.83 12.13 7.79
C GLU A 24 -2.69 12.75 6.67
N LYS A 25 -2.94 14.05 6.76
CA LYS A 25 -3.67 14.82 5.74
C LYS A 25 -3.05 14.71 4.35
N PHE A 26 -1.74 14.52 4.25
CA PHE A 26 -1.01 14.43 2.98
C PHE A 26 -0.87 12.98 2.48
N ASN A 27 -1.16 11.98 3.32
CA ASN A 27 -0.87 10.57 3.04
C ASN A 27 -2.12 9.83 2.57
N GLY A 28 -2.91 10.48 1.71
CA GLY A 28 -4.24 9.99 1.31
C GLY A 28 -5.29 10.00 2.43
N ARG A 29 -4.96 10.60 3.60
CA ARG A 29 -5.82 10.72 4.78
C ARG A 29 -6.32 9.36 5.28
N CYS A 30 -5.44 8.35 5.18
CA CYS A 30 -5.69 6.98 5.59
C CYS A 30 -4.94 6.69 6.89
N ASN A 31 -5.58 5.95 7.80
CA ASN A 31 -5.00 5.62 9.10
C ASN A 31 -5.26 4.14 9.43
N LEU A 32 -4.19 3.43 9.77
CA LEU A 32 -4.18 2.00 10.08
C LEU A 32 -4.87 1.69 11.42
N GLU A 33 -4.62 2.50 12.45
CA GLU A 33 -5.26 2.37 13.77
C GLU A 33 -6.77 2.56 13.67
N LYS A 34 -7.22 3.54 12.87
CA LYS A 34 -8.65 3.77 12.61
C LYS A 34 -9.28 2.56 11.93
N PHE A 35 -8.56 1.89 11.03
CA PHE A 35 -9.03 0.64 10.41
C PHE A 35 -9.13 -0.52 11.41
N TYR A 36 -8.19 -0.65 12.34
CA TYR A 36 -8.28 -1.68 13.39
C TYR A 36 -9.40 -1.43 14.39
N ASN A 37 -9.68 -0.18 14.72
CA ASN A 37 -10.75 0.19 15.65
C ASN A 37 -12.15 0.08 15.03
N ASP A 38 -12.34 0.58 13.81
CA ASP A 38 -13.62 0.50 13.09
C ASP A 38 -13.40 0.24 11.59
N PRO A 39 -13.28 -1.04 11.17
CA PRO A 39 -13.08 -1.39 9.77
C PRO A 39 -14.31 -1.18 8.89
N LYS A 40 -15.49 -0.91 9.46
CA LYS A 40 -16.75 -0.64 8.73
C LYS A 40 -17.14 0.83 8.75
N CYS A 41 -16.21 1.71 9.14
CA CYS A 41 -16.45 3.13 9.20
C CYS A 41 -16.99 3.68 7.86
N PRO A 42 -18.10 4.44 7.85
CA PRO A 42 -18.71 4.98 6.63
C PRO A 42 -17.83 6.02 5.92
N ASP A 43 -16.74 6.47 6.53
CA ASP A 43 -15.72 7.38 5.97
C ASP A 43 -14.88 6.75 4.83
N GLY A 44 -15.07 5.46 4.56
CA GLY A 44 -14.39 4.76 3.46
C GLY A 44 -12.88 4.60 3.68
N ASN A 45 -12.41 4.75 4.93
CA ASN A 45 -11.01 4.62 5.31
C ASN A 45 -10.43 3.26 4.87
N SER A 46 -11.20 2.17 5.03
CA SER A 46 -10.77 0.80 4.73
C SER A 46 -10.32 0.63 3.27
N TYR A 47 -11.13 1.11 2.30
CA TYR A 47 -10.76 1.03 0.90
C TYR A 47 -9.64 2.01 0.53
N ARG A 48 -9.68 3.23 1.09
CA ARG A 48 -8.66 4.26 0.84
C ARG A 48 -7.28 3.82 1.32
N LEU A 49 -7.22 3.22 2.50
CA LEU A 49 -6.02 2.62 3.07
C LEU A 49 -5.47 1.52 2.17
N GLN A 50 -6.31 0.56 1.75
CA GLN A 50 -5.86 -0.52 0.86
C GLN A 50 -5.36 0.03 -0.48
N ALA A 51 -6.06 1.00 -1.07
CA ALA A 51 -5.63 1.63 -2.32
C ALA A 51 -4.32 2.43 -2.16
N TRP A 52 -4.10 3.07 -1.02
CA TRP A 52 -2.86 3.80 -0.72
C TRP A 52 -1.68 2.86 -0.54
N LEU A 53 -1.85 1.79 0.25
CA LEU A 53 -0.83 0.75 0.43
C LEU A 53 -0.47 0.08 -0.90
N TYR A 54 -1.45 -0.20 -1.75
CA TYR A 54 -1.21 -0.73 -3.09
C TYR A 54 -0.32 0.21 -3.92
N SER A 55 -0.62 1.51 -3.95
CA SER A 55 0.20 2.49 -4.66
C SER A 55 1.64 2.54 -4.14
N ASN A 56 1.83 2.52 -2.81
CA ASN A 56 3.16 2.49 -2.20
C ASN A 56 3.93 1.21 -2.56
N ARG A 57 3.28 0.05 -2.58
CA ARG A 57 3.89 -1.22 -3.01
C ARG A 57 4.28 -1.20 -4.48
N VAL A 58 3.50 -0.55 -5.35
CA VAL A 58 3.84 -0.36 -6.77
C VAL A 58 5.05 0.55 -6.92
N LEU A 59 5.14 1.62 -6.13
CA LEU A 59 6.32 2.48 -6.10
C LEU A 59 7.57 1.69 -5.67
N GLN A 60 7.48 0.98 -4.54
CA GLN A 60 8.57 0.15 -4.03
C GLN A 60 9.02 -0.91 -5.05
N TYR A 61 8.08 -1.53 -5.74
CA TYR A 61 8.39 -2.50 -6.79
C TYR A 61 9.11 -1.86 -7.97
N SER A 62 8.77 -0.60 -8.31
CA SER A 62 9.44 0.16 -9.37
C SER A 62 10.89 0.47 -8.98
N ASP A 63 11.14 0.91 -7.75
CA ASP A 63 12.48 1.17 -7.22
C ASP A 63 13.33 -0.12 -7.19
N ALA A 64 12.72 -1.24 -6.81
CA ALA A 64 13.38 -2.54 -6.80
C ALA A 64 13.76 -3.01 -8.21
N LEU A 65 12.90 -2.79 -9.20
CA LEU A 65 13.20 -3.08 -10.60
C LEU A 65 14.31 -2.18 -11.15
N GLU A 66 14.30 -0.89 -10.81
CA GLU A 66 15.37 0.04 -11.19
C GLU A 66 16.72 -0.43 -10.66
N LEU A 67 16.78 -0.79 -9.37
CA LEU A 67 18.02 -1.29 -8.76
C LEU A 67 18.49 -2.60 -9.42
N LEU A 68 17.57 -3.53 -9.67
CA LEU A 68 17.89 -4.81 -10.30
C LEU A 68 18.43 -4.61 -11.72
N LEU A 69 17.81 -3.74 -12.52
CA LEU A 69 18.21 -3.50 -13.91
C LEU A 69 19.48 -2.66 -14.04
N SER A 70 19.71 -1.71 -13.12
CA SER A 70 20.89 -0.83 -13.15
C SER A 70 22.15 -1.50 -12.60
N THR A 71 22.04 -2.20 -11.46
CA THR A 71 23.19 -2.78 -10.75
C THR A 71 23.36 -4.28 -10.95
N GLY A 72 22.31 -4.98 -11.42
CA GLY A 72 22.29 -6.43 -11.54
C GLY A 72 22.22 -7.16 -10.19
N GLN A 73 22.03 -6.45 -9.07
CA GLN A 73 21.90 -7.08 -7.76
C GLN A 73 20.47 -7.58 -7.51
N GLY A 74 20.34 -8.79 -6.96
CA GLY A 74 19.05 -9.31 -6.53
C GLY A 74 18.47 -8.51 -5.35
N VAL A 75 17.14 -8.35 -5.35
CA VAL A 75 16.39 -7.62 -4.33
C VAL A 75 15.44 -8.55 -3.59
N VAL A 76 15.38 -8.41 -2.27
CA VAL A 76 14.39 -9.08 -1.41
C VAL A 76 13.41 -8.02 -0.91
N MET A 77 12.13 -8.21 -1.16
CA MET A 77 11.05 -7.33 -0.73
C MET A 77 10.06 -8.08 0.16
N GLU A 78 9.53 -7.38 1.16
CA GLU A 78 8.41 -7.87 1.96
C GLU A 78 7.08 -7.46 1.33
N ARG A 79 6.24 -8.45 1.01
CA ARG A 79 4.90 -8.29 0.40
C ARG A 79 4.93 -7.45 -0.90
N SER A 80 5.12 -8.15 -2.01
CA SER A 80 5.03 -7.54 -3.35
C SER A 80 3.59 -7.16 -3.72
N VAL A 81 3.46 -6.37 -4.78
CA VAL A 81 2.17 -5.97 -5.40
C VAL A 81 1.27 -7.18 -5.69
N TYR A 82 1.87 -8.30 -6.09
CA TYR A 82 1.16 -9.55 -6.37
C TYR A 82 0.52 -10.19 -5.14
N SER A 83 0.95 -9.84 -3.93
CA SER A 83 0.35 -10.33 -2.70
C SER A 83 -0.79 -9.45 -2.19
N ASP A 84 -1.04 -8.29 -2.79
CA ASP A 84 -2.01 -7.32 -2.26
C ASP A 84 -3.48 -7.75 -2.44
N PHE A 85 -3.77 -8.51 -3.51
CA PHE A 85 -5.14 -8.93 -3.83
C PHE A 85 -5.79 -9.78 -2.73
N VAL A 86 -5.01 -10.57 -1.99
CA VAL A 86 -5.54 -11.43 -0.92
C VAL A 86 -6.11 -10.60 0.23
N PHE A 87 -5.52 -9.44 0.51
CA PHE A 87 -6.02 -8.51 1.53
C PHE A 87 -7.33 -7.87 1.06
N MET A 88 -7.38 -7.41 -0.19
CA MET A 88 -8.62 -6.89 -0.79
C MET A 88 -9.74 -7.94 -0.77
N GLU A 89 -9.42 -9.19 -1.06
CA GLU A 89 -10.38 -10.29 -1.03
C GLU A 89 -10.85 -10.61 0.40
N ALA A 90 -9.93 -10.68 1.37
CA ALA A 90 -10.28 -10.88 2.78
C ALA A 90 -11.15 -9.73 3.31
N MET A 91 -10.82 -8.48 3.00
CA MET A 91 -11.64 -7.31 3.36
C MET A 91 -13.04 -7.36 2.75
N PHE A 92 -13.16 -7.87 1.52
CA PHE A 92 -14.46 -8.07 0.87
C PHE A 92 -15.28 -9.18 1.56
N GLN A 93 -14.65 -10.31 1.89
CA GLN A 93 -15.31 -11.43 2.58
C GLN A 93 -15.81 -11.04 3.97
N GLN A 94 -15.07 -10.19 4.71
CA GLN A 94 -15.49 -9.67 6.01
C GLN A 94 -16.52 -8.52 5.92
N GLY A 95 -16.86 -8.08 4.71
CA GLY A 95 -17.82 -7.01 4.47
C GLY A 95 -17.32 -5.63 4.90
N TYR A 96 -16.00 -5.40 4.90
CA TYR A 96 -15.39 -4.09 5.17
C TYR A 96 -15.45 -3.16 3.96
N ILE A 97 -15.56 -3.72 2.76
CA ILE A 97 -15.58 -2.97 1.51
C ILE A 97 -16.75 -3.40 0.61
N HIS A 98 -17.28 -2.44 -0.14
CA HIS A 98 -18.39 -2.68 -1.06
C HIS A 98 -17.91 -3.39 -2.35
N LYS A 99 -18.78 -4.16 -3.00
CA LYS A 99 -18.48 -4.85 -4.29
C LYS A 99 -17.93 -3.92 -5.38
N ARG A 100 -18.38 -2.66 -5.38
CA ARG A 100 -17.92 -1.60 -6.29
C ARG A 100 -16.42 -1.32 -6.11
N CYS A 101 -15.95 -1.27 -4.87
CA CYS A 101 -14.54 -1.05 -4.53
C CYS A 101 -13.64 -2.20 -5.04
N LYS A 102 -14.08 -3.45 -4.85
CA LYS A 102 -13.38 -4.64 -5.42
C LYS A 102 -13.29 -4.55 -6.95
N SER A 103 -14.39 -4.18 -7.61
CA SER A 103 -14.41 -4.04 -9.08
C SER A 103 -13.53 -2.90 -9.60
N LEU A 104 -13.36 -1.82 -8.82
CA LEU A 104 -12.48 -0.71 -9.17
C LEU A 104 -11.00 -1.11 -9.03
N PHE A 105 -10.68 -1.89 -8.00
CA PHE A 105 -9.33 -2.40 -7.80
C PHE A 105 -8.91 -3.37 -8.91
N ALA A 106 -9.79 -4.30 -9.30
CA ALA A 106 -9.49 -5.28 -10.35
C ALA A 106 -9.35 -4.68 -11.77
N LYS A 107 -9.68 -3.41 -11.96
CA LYS A 107 -9.52 -2.70 -13.26
C LYS A 107 -8.18 -1.98 -13.40
N ARG A 108 -7.40 -1.88 -12.33
CA ARG A 108 -6.08 -1.25 -12.29
C ARG A 108 -5.00 -2.30 -12.40
#